data_AF-A0A1W1VQK2-F1
#
_entry.id   AF-A0A1W1VQK2-F1
#
_cell.length_a   1.000
_cell.length_b   1.000
_cell.length_c   1.000
_cell.angle_alpha   90.00
_cell.angle_beta   90.00
_cell.angle_gamma   90.00
#
_symmetry.space_group_name_H-M   'P 1'
#
loop_
_entity.id
_entity.type
_entity.pdbx_description
1 polymer ?
#
loop_
_entity_poly.entity_id
_entity_poly.type
_entity_poly.pdbx_seq_one_letter_code
_entity_poly.pdbx_strand_id
1 'polypeptide(L)'
;MDEQGPGNAGLSGVPALKDEAGLYRQLLLSGLITPQDVVAWADRQILNLGALPEALVDLSLSGGHRERILTALGELGPRELSEAGFGLYAAWLLSLLRAEPAQLFFVTRALHRLACQDEAPKGVKDRIDMLDAQLHLAAKLPYIPVSKVEAEVRKFLEGWAGHAPTGTEPQRPLRPPVQFPPHLGGKVPDPD
;
A
#
# COMPACT_ATOMS: atom_id res chain seq x y z
N MET A 1 49.80 2.15 10.90
CA MET A 1 49.27 2.59 12.21
C MET A 1 47.92 3.18 11.92
N ASP A 2 46.99 2.25 11.94
CA ASP A 2 45.59 2.36 11.58
C ASP A 2 44.82 2.82 12.80
N GLU A 3 44.01 3.87 12.67
CA GLU A 3 42.82 4.09 13.50
C GLU A 3 41.73 4.72 12.61
N GLN A 4 41.11 3.88 11.77
CA GLN A 4 39.77 4.15 11.25
C GLN A 4 38.77 3.78 12.34
N GLY A 5 38.13 4.79 12.93
CA GLY A 5 37.08 4.63 13.93
C GLY A 5 35.86 3.86 13.39
N PRO A 6 35.17 3.08 14.24
CA PRO A 6 34.12 2.19 13.81
C PRO A 6 32.82 2.95 13.49
N GLY A 7 32.27 2.64 12.31
CA GLY A 7 30.84 2.43 12.08
C GLY A 7 29.86 3.43 12.64
N ASN A 8 29.60 4.51 11.89
CA ASN A 8 28.33 5.23 11.97
C ASN A 8 27.35 4.68 10.91
N ALA A 9 26.99 3.39 11.07
CA ALA A 9 25.93 2.72 10.31
C ALA A 9 24.64 2.61 11.15
N GLY A 10 24.48 3.46 12.15
CA GLY A 10 23.25 3.61 12.91
C GLY A 10 22.43 4.77 12.36
N LEU A 11 21.12 4.57 12.19
CA LEU A 11 20.08 5.57 11.88
C LEU A 11 19.60 5.71 10.43
N SER A 12 20.10 4.93 9.45
CA SER A 12 19.53 4.95 8.08
C SER A 12 18.22 4.14 7.93
N GLY A 13 17.80 3.36 8.94
CA GLY A 13 16.67 2.43 8.82
C GLY A 13 15.32 2.90 9.37
N VAL A 14 15.30 3.95 10.21
CA VAL A 14 14.05 4.39 10.88
C VAL A 14 13.06 5.07 9.93
N PRO A 15 13.47 5.93 8.98
CA PRO A 15 12.54 6.52 8.01
C PRO A 15 11.92 5.46 7.09
N ALA A 16 12.75 4.53 6.59
CA ALA A 16 12.31 3.43 5.75
C ALA A 16 11.29 2.52 6.46
N LEU A 17 11.51 2.21 7.75
CA LEU A 17 10.57 1.41 8.52
C LEU A 17 9.20 2.10 8.67
N LYS A 18 9.18 3.42 8.85
CA LYS A 18 7.93 4.20 8.94
C LYS A 18 7.15 4.18 7.64
N ASP A 19 7.85 4.38 6.51
CA ASP A 19 7.24 4.35 5.19
C ASP A 19 6.74 2.95 4.82
N GLU A 20 7.49 1.90 5.18
CA GLU A 20 7.04 0.51 5.05
C GLU A 20 5.83 0.21 5.94
N ALA A 21 5.83 0.62 7.21
CA ALA A 21 4.67 0.43 8.09
C ALA A 21 3.42 1.10 7.52
N GLY A 22 3.56 2.32 6.99
CA GLY A 22 2.51 3.03 6.28
C GLY A 22 2.00 2.23 5.07
N LEU A 23 2.91 1.71 4.24
CA LEU A 23 2.58 0.82 3.12
C LEU A 23 1.76 -0.40 3.57
N TYR A 24 2.27 -1.18 4.54
CA TYR A 24 1.60 -2.40 4.99
C TYR A 24 0.23 -2.13 5.60
N ARG A 25 0.08 -0.97 6.26
CA ARG A 25 -1.23 -0.50 6.73
C ARG A 25 -2.19 -0.29 5.57
N GLN A 26 -1.77 0.39 4.51
CA GLN A 26 -2.63 0.66 3.35
C GLN A 26 -2.98 -0.61 2.56
N LEU A 27 -2.01 -1.50 2.39
CA LEU A 27 -2.24 -2.79 1.76
C LEU A 27 -3.25 -3.63 2.56
N LEU A 28 -3.14 -3.66 3.90
CA LEU A 28 -4.07 -4.39 4.76
C LEU A 28 -5.47 -3.77 4.77
N LEU A 29 -5.57 -2.44 4.84
CA LEU A 29 -6.84 -1.71 4.76
C LEU A 29 -7.53 -1.96 3.43
N SER A 30 -6.78 -1.97 2.33
CA SER A 30 -7.28 -2.23 0.98
C SER A 30 -7.59 -3.71 0.71
N GLY A 31 -7.26 -4.61 1.64
CA GLY A 31 -7.49 -6.05 1.51
C GLY A 31 -6.57 -6.73 0.49
N LEU A 32 -5.49 -6.04 0.10
CA LEU A 32 -4.49 -6.54 -0.86
C LEU A 32 -3.55 -7.57 -0.22
N ILE A 33 -3.44 -7.54 1.10
CA ILE A 33 -2.65 -8.48 1.90
C ILE A 33 -3.45 -8.95 3.12
N THR A 34 -3.02 -10.05 3.71
CA THR A 34 -3.60 -10.61 4.93
C THR A 34 -2.88 -10.11 6.19
N PRO A 35 -3.51 -10.19 7.37
CA PRO A 35 -2.84 -9.95 8.65
C PRO A 35 -1.53 -10.75 8.80
N GLN A 36 -1.51 -11.99 8.32
CA GLN A 36 -0.34 -12.88 8.40
C GLN A 36 0.84 -12.38 7.54
N ASP A 37 0.56 -11.72 6.41
CA ASP A 37 1.61 -11.12 5.58
C ASP A 37 2.29 -9.97 6.31
N VAL A 38 1.53 -9.19 7.09
CA VAL A 38 2.07 -8.10 7.92
C VAL A 38 2.92 -8.66 9.07
N VAL A 39 2.46 -9.72 9.74
CA VAL A 39 3.23 -10.41 10.78
C VAL A 39 4.56 -10.92 10.21
N ALA A 40 4.53 -11.58 9.04
CA ALA A 40 5.74 -12.08 8.39
C ALA A 40 6.71 -10.97 7.98
N TRP A 41 6.20 -9.80 7.59
CA TRP A 41 7.05 -8.62 7.38
C TRP A 41 7.68 -8.14 8.69
N ALA A 42 6.90 -8.00 9.76
CA ALA A 42 7.39 -7.58 11.07
C ALA A 42 8.49 -8.52 11.60
N ASP A 43 8.28 -9.83 11.52
CA ASP A 43 9.27 -10.85 11.93
C ASP A 43 10.61 -10.69 11.21
N ARG A 44 10.58 -10.38 9.90
CA ARG A 44 11.81 -10.15 9.11
C ARG A 44 12.50 -8.86 9.52
N GLN A 45 11.75 -7.81 9.79
CA GLN A 45 12.32 -6.54 10.27
C GLN A 45 12.98 -6.73 11.64
N ILE A 46 12.36 -7.51 12.55
CA ILE A 46 12.94 -7.88 13.85
C ILE A 46 14.32 -8.53 13.67
N LEU A 47 14.47 -9.45 12.72
CA LEU A 47 15.74 -10.13 12.45
C LEU A 47 16.84 -9.21 11.90
N ASN A 48 16.46 -8.12 11.23
CA ASN A 48 17.39 -7.21 10.55
C ASN A 48 17.75 -5.97 11.39
N LEU A 49 17.01 -5.67 12.46
CA LEU A 49 17.18 -4.47 13.26
C LEU A 49 18.02 -4.75 14.51
N GLY A 50 19.07 -3.93 14.72
CA GLY A 50 19.88 -3.98 15.94
C GLY A 50 19.18 -3.44 17.19
N ALA A 51 18.10 -2.69 17.02
CA ALA A 51 17.23 -2.20 18.10
C ALA A 51 15.77 -2.43 17.70
N LEU A 52 15.02 -3.11 18.57
CA LEU A 52 13.65 -3.56 18.30
C LEU A 52 12.62 -2.53 18.80
N PRO A 53 11.84 -1.89 17.92
CA PRO A 53 10.71 -1.08 18.35
C PRO A 53 9.65 -1.97 18.99
N GLU A 54 9.09 -1.56 20.13
CA GLU A 54 8.05 -2.32 20.85
C GLU A 54 6.84 -2.63 19.96
N ALA A 55 6.37 -1.64 19.19
CA ALA A 55 5.26 -1.83 18.25
C ALA A 55 5.54 -2.87 17.14
N LEU A 56 6.81 -3.12 16.79
CA LEU A 56 7.18 -4.17 15.85
C LEU A 56 7.08 -5.56 16.49
N VAL A 57 7.45 -5.67 17.77
CA VAL A 57 7.28 -6.89 18.56
C VAL A 57 5.79 -7.18 18.78
N ASP A 58 5.00 -6.15 19.10
CA ASP A 58 3.54 -6.29 19.24
C ASP A 58 2.86 -6.72 17.94
N LEU A 59 3.37 -6.28 16.78
CA LEU A 59 2.91 -6.77 15.49
C LEU A 59 3.18 -8.26 15.31
N SER A 60 4.40 -8.70 15.58
CA SER A 60 4.79 -10.12 15.52
C SER A 60 3.91 -10.99 16.44
N LEU A 61 3.65 -10.51 17.66
CA LEU A 61 2.86 -11.21 18.67
C LEU A 61 1.34 -11.04 18.53
N SER A 62 0.87 -10.25 17.55
CA SER A 62 -0.55 -9.93 17.37
C SER A 62 -1.43 -11.14 17.03
N GLY A 63 -0.84 -12.29 16.68
CA GLY A 63 -1.56 -13.52 16.33
C GLY A 63 -2.40 -13.40 15.05
N GLY A 64 -2.12 -12.40 14.19
CA GLY A 64 -2.91 -12.14 12.99
C GLY A 64 -4.23 -11.39 13.26
N HIS A 65 -4.42 -10.83 14.47
CA HIS A 65 -5.60 -10.02 14.77
C HIS A 65 -5.52 -8.65 14.09
N ARG A 66 -6.36 -8.46 13.06
CA ARG A 66 -6.38 -7.26 12.19
C ARG A 66 -6.37 -5.94 12.96
N GLU A 67 -7.24 -5.77 13.95
CA GLU A 67 -7.34 -4.50 14.70
C GLU A 67 -6.08 -4.19 15.50
N ARG A 68 -5.46 -5.21 16.13
CA ARG A 68 -4.19 -5.03 16.85
C ARG A 68 -3.06 -4.65 15.90
N ILE A 69 -3.03 -5.27 14.72
CA ILE A 69 -2.06 -4.96 13.68
C ILE A 69 -2.23 -3.52 13.19
N LEU A 70 -3.45 -3.07 12.93
CA LEU A 70 -3.71 -1.69 12.48
C LEU A 70 -3.29 -0.66 13.53
N THR A 71 -3.51 -0.93 14.82
CA THR A 71 -3.04 -0.08 15.91
C THR A 71 -1.52 0.00 15.94
N ALA A 72 -0.83 -1.14 15.98
CA ALA A 72 0.62 -1.18 16.08
C ALA A 72 1.33 -0.60 14.83
N LEU A 73 0.77 -0.80 13.62
CA LEU A 73 1.25 -0.10 12.41
C LEU A 73 1.09 1.42 12.52
N GLY A 74 0.01 1.90 13.14
CA GLY A 74 -0.23 3.33 13.38
C GLY A 74 0.70 3.94 14.43
N GLU A 75 1.26 3.13 15.33
CA GLU A 75 2.29 3.56 16.28
C GLU A 75 3.68 3.61 15.61
N LEU A 76 3.94 2.68 14.67
CA LEU A 76 5.19 2.67 13.91
C LEU A 76 5.30 3.81 12.90
N GLY A 77 4.22 4.12 12.17
CA GLY A 77 4.25 5.04 11.05
C GLY A 77 3.11 6.06 11.04
N PRO A 78 3.28 7.18 10.31
CA PRO A 78 2.21 8.16 10.14
C PRO A 78 0.99 7.55 9.43
N ARG A 79 -0.21 8.08 9.72
CA ARG A 79 -1.44 7.68 9.01
C ARG A 79 -1.43 8.14 7.56
N GLU A 80 -0.98 9.37 7.33
CA GLU A 80 -0.75 9.92 5.99
C GLU A 80 0.55 9.33 5.43
N LEU A 81 0.49 8.84 4.19
CA LEU A 81 1.70 8.40 3.49
C LEU A 81 2.55 9.62 3.12
N SER A 82 3.83 9.55 3.47
CA SER A 82 4.84 10.42 2.88
C SER A 82 4.92 10.20 1.36
N GLU A 83 5.56 11.10 0.62
CA GLU A 83 5.82 10.88 -0.81
C GLU A 83 6.60 9.58 -1.07
N ALA A 84 7.53 9.24 -0.18
CA ALA A 84 8.29 7.99 -0.24
C ALA A 84 7.42 6.75 0.02
N GLY A 85 6.58 6.80 1.06
CA GLY A 85 5.61 5.73 1.38
C GLY A 85 4.56 5.55 0.28
N PHE A 86 4.08 6.65 -0.31
CA PHE A 86 3.21 6.59 -1.47
C PHE A 86 3.92 6.07 -2.71
N GLY A 87 5.21 6.39 -2.90
CA GLY A 87 6.04 5.80 -3.94
C GLY A 87 6.15 4.28 -3.81
N LEU A 88 6.37 3.76 -2.60
CA LEU A 88 6.37 2.32 -2.32
C LEU A 88 5.00 1.68 -2.61
N TYR A 89 3.91 2.35 -2.20
CA TYR A 89 2.55 1.88 -2.46
C TYR A 89 2.25 1.86 -3.96
N ALA A 90 2.62 2.92 -4.68
CA ALA A 90 2.45 3.02 -6.12
C ALA A 90 3.28 1.95 -6.87
N ALA A 91 4.53 1.72 -6.44
CA ALA A 91 5.36 0.65 -6.98
C ALA A 91 4.71 -0.72 -6.76
N TRP A 92 4.17 -1.00 -5.57
CA TRP A 92 3.48 -2.26 -5.28
C TRP A 92 2.23 -2.45 -6.15
N LEU A 93 1.37 -1.44 -6.25
CA LEU A 93 0.16 -1.45 -7.07
C LEU A 93 0.46 -1.60 -8.56
N LEU A 94 1.48 -0.89 -9.06
CA LEU A 94 1.96 -1.01 -10.43
C LEU A 94 2.43 -2.43 -10.71
N SER A 95 3.14 -3.02 -9.74
CA SER A 95 3.63 -4.37 -9.83
C SER A 95 2.46 -5.38 -9.92
N LEU A 96 1.39 -5.19 -9.13
CA LEU A 96 0.17 -5.99 -9.19
C LEU A 96 -0.49 -5.87 -10.57
N LEU A 97 -0.67 -4.64 -11.06
CA LEU A 97 -1.30 -4.37 -12.36
C LEU A 97 -0.51 -4.94 -13.54
N ARG A 98 0.82 -4.93 -13.46
CA ARG A 98 1.71 -5.54 -14.48
C ARG A 98 1.59 -7.06 -14.50
N ALA A 99 1.38 -7.69 -13.35
CA ALA A 99 1.21 -9.14 -13.25
C ALA A 99 -0.16 -9.58 -13.76
N GLU A 100 -1.21 -8.81 -13.43
CA GLU A 100 -2.57 -9.13 -13.79
C GLU A 100 -3.38 -7.86 -14.12
N PRO A 101 -3.54 -7.50 -15.41
CA PRO A 101 -4.27 -6.29 -15.81
C PRO A 101 -5.74 -6.26 -15.35
N ALA A 102 -6.34 -7.43 -15.12
CA ALA A 102 -7.70 -7.55 -14.58
C ALA A 102 -7.84 -6.93 -13.17
N GLN A 103 -6.73 -6.68 -12.47
CA GLN A 103 -6.70 -6.03 -11.15
C GLN A 103 -6.94 -4.51 -11.21
N LEU A 104 -7.14 -3.90 -12.39
CA LEU A 104 -7.36 -2.47 -12.55
C LEU A 104 -8.42 -1.90 -11.61
N PHE A 105 -9.57 -2.57 -11.47
CA PHE A 105 -10.62 -2.14 -10.55
C PHE A 105 -10.18 -2.15 -9.09
N PHE A 106 -9.44 -3.18 -8.66
CA PHE A 106 -8.92 -3.27 -7.30
C PHE A 106 -7.89 -2.19 -7.02
N VAL A 107 -6.97 -1.98 -7.96
CA VAL A 107 -5.93 -0.94 -7.87
C VAL A 107 -6.55 0.45 -7.78
N THR A 108 -7.46 0.81 -8.68
CA THR A 108 -8.10 2.13 -8.68
C THR A 108 -8.95 2.35 -7.43
N ARG A 109 -9.66 1.31 -6.96
CA ARG A 109 -10.43 1.39 -5.71
C ARG A 109 -9.53 1.54 -4.48
N ALA A 110 -8.38 0.88 -4.45
CA ALA A 110 -7.40 0.99 -3.37
C ALA A 110 -6.79 2.40 -3.31
N LEU A 111 -6.52 3.02 -4.47
CA LEU A 111 -6.12 4.43 -4.57
C LEU A 111 -7.24 5.37 -4.09
N HIS A 112 -8.47 5.18 -4.58
CA HIS A 112 -9.60 6.03 -4.22
C HIS A 112 -9.91 5.98 -2.72
N ARG A 113 -9.82 4.79 -2.10
CA ARG A 113 -9.97 4.65 -0.64
C ARG A 113 -8.95 5.49 0.13
N LEU A 114 -7.67 5.40 -0.25
CA LEU A 114 -6.60 6.20 0.36
C LEU A 114 -6.90 7.70 0.24
N ALA A 115 -7.36 8.14 -0.94
CA ALA A 115 -7.71 9.53 -1.21
C ALA A 115 -8.92 10.02 -0.39
N CYS A 116 -9.95 9.18 -0.20
CA CYS A 116 -11.11 9.50 0.65
C CYS A 116 -10.79 9.56 2.14
N GLN A 117 -9.70 8.92 2.57
CA GLN A 117 -9.26 8.92 3.97
C GLN A 117 -8.29 10.08 4.27
N ASP A 118 -7.99 10.94 3.29
CA ASP A 118 -6.95 11.98 3.37
C ASP A 118 -5.58 11.43 3.77
N GLU A 119 -5.30 10.18 3.38
CA GLU A 119 -4.03 9.50 3.69
C GLU A 119 -3.06 9.47 2.48
N ALA A 120 -3.48 10.04 1.35
CA ALA A 120 -2.64 10.26 0.17
C ALA A 120 -1.86 11.58 0.28
N PRO A 121 -0.68 11.70 -0.37
CA PRO A 121 0.05 12.96 -0.39
C PRO A 121 -0.78 14.13 -0.95
N LYS A 122 -0.47 15.34 -0.49
CA LYS A 122 -1.16 16.56 -0.94
C LYS A 122 -1.12 16.71 -2.45
N GLY A 123 -2.26 17.10 -3.04
CA GLY A 123 -2.39 17.32 -4.49
C GLY A 123 -2.59 16.05 -5.32
N VAL A 124 -2.61 14.86 -4.70
CA VAL A 124 -2.80 13.58 -5.41
C VAL A 124 -4.27 13.21 -5.56
N LYS A 125 -5.10 13.63 -4.60
CA LYS A 125 -6.53 13.28 -4.51
C LYS A 125 -7.30 13.54 -5.81
N ASP A 126 -7.23 14.75 -6.36
CA ASP A 126 -7.98 15.12 -7.57
C ASP A 126 -7.64 14.21 -8.76
N ARG A 127 -6.37 13.79 -8.86
CA ARG A 127 -5.93 12.89 -9.92
C ARG A 127 -6.48 11.48 -9.73
N ILE A 128 -6.53 10.99 -8.49
CA ILE A 128 -7.13 9.69 -8.16
C ILE A 128 -8.64 9.72 -8.43
N ASP A 129 -9.34 10.75 -7.99
CA ASP A 129 -10.78 10.92 -8.20
C ASP A 129 -11.12 10.93 -9.71
N MET A 130 -10.29 11.61 -10.52
CA MET A 130 -10.44 11.62 -11.97
C MET A 130 -10.24 10.22 -12.60
N LEU A 131 -9.25 9.45 -12.14
CA LEU A 131 -8.98 8.09 -12.65
C LEU A 131 -10.11 7.12 -12.28
N ASP A 132 -10.65 7.21 -11.07
CA ASP A 132 -11.80 6.42 -10.62
C ASP A 132 -13.06 6.75 -11.44
N ALA A 133 -13.33 8.04 -11.68
CA ALA A 133 -14.43 8.48 -12.52
C ALA A 133 -14.29 7.97 -13.97
N GLN A 134 -13.08 8.02 -14.54
CA GLN A 134 -12.80 7.49 -15.87
C GLN A 134 -13.04 5.98 -15.96
N LEU A 135 -12.65 5.21 -14.93
CA LEU A 135 -12.89 3.78 -14.88
C LEU A 135 -14.39 3.46 -14.80
N HIS A 136 -15.13 4.18 -13.95
CA HIS A 136 -16.58 4.05 -13.84
C HIS A 136 -17.30 4.40 -15.16
N LEU A 137 -16.82 5.41 -15.88
CA LEU A 137 -17.37 5.77 -17.20
C LEU A 137 -17.03 4.72 -18.25
N ALA A 138 -15.79 4.20 -18.28
CA ALA A 138 -15.38 3.14 -19.20
C ALA A 138 -16.16 1.83 -18.99
N ALA A 139 -16.58 1.56 -17.75
CA ALA A 139 -17.44 0.41 -17.44
C ALA A 139 -18.88 0.57 -17.96
N LYS A 140 -19.35 1.81 -18.14
CA LYS A 140 -20.74 2.13 -18.52
C LYS A 140 -20.90 2.53 -19.99
N LEU A 141 -19.85 3.06 -20.61
CA LEU A 141 -19.91 3.67 -21.93
C LEU A 141 -18.99 2.93 -22.92
N PRO A 142 -19.48 2.53 -24.10
CA PRO A 142 -18.72 1.74 -25.06
C PRO A 142 -17.58 2.51 -25.76
N TYR A 143 -17.52 3.84 -25.60
CA TYR A 143 -16.59 4.72 -26.32
C TYR A 143 -15.29 5.02 -25.55
N ILE A 144 -15.21 4.67 -24.26
CA ILE A 144 -13.98 4.80 -23.48
C ILE A 144 -13.40 3.42 -23.27
N PRO A 145 -12.33 3.03 -24.00
CA PRO A 145 -11.75 1.72 -23.82
C PRO A 145 -11.07 1.62 -22.45
N VAL A 146 -11.37 0.54 -21.72
CA VAL A 146 -10.78 0.25 -20.40
C VAL A 146 -9.24 0.25 -20.46
N SER A 147 -8.65 -0.17 -21.59
CA SER A 147 -7.21 -0.15 -21.81
C SER A 147 -6.59 1.27 -21.81
N LYS A 148 -7.35 2.30 -22.21
CA LYS A 148 -6.90 3.69 -22.09
C LYS A 148 -6.85 4.14 -20.63
N VAL A 149 -7.85 3.75 -19.84
CA VAL A 149 -7.86 4.03 -18.39
C VAL A 149 -6.72 3.28 -17.71
N GLU A 150 -6.49 2.01 -18.06
CA GLU A 150 -5.36 1.23 -17.57
C GLU A 150 -4.02 1.93 -17.83
N ALA A 151 -3.81 2.43 -19.05
CA ALA A 151 -2.59 3.14 -19.42
C ALA A 151 -2.40 4.42 -18.60
N GLU A 152 -3.46 5.18 -18.35
CA GLU A 152 -3.41 6.39 -17.51
C GLU A 152 -3.14 6.07 -16.04
N VAL A 153 -3.75 5.01 -15.49
CA VAL A 153 -3.46 4.51 -14.14
C VAL A 153 -2.01 4.05 -14.04
N ARG A 154 -1.52 3.29 -15.02
CA ARG A 154 -0.14 2.82 -15.07
C ARG A 154 0.85 3.98 -15.09
N LYS A 155 0.64 4.96 -15.97
CA LYS A 155 1.49 6.16 -16.08
C LYS A 155 1.50 6.96 -14.78
N PHE A 156 0.35 7.10 -14.14
CA PHE A 156 0.24 7.75 -12.83
C PHE A 156 1.06 7.02 -11.76
N LEU A 157 0.91 5.69 -11.66
CA LEU A 157 1.65 4.87 -10.70
C LEU A 157 3.16 4.88 -10.99
N GLU A 158 3.57 4.86 -12.26
CA GLU A 158 4.98 4.93 -12.67
C GLU A 158 5.64 6.25 -12.26
N GLY A 159 4.93 7.37 -12.40
CA GLY A 159 5.41 8.68 -11.94
C GLY A 159 5.67 8.71 -10.44
N TRP A 160 4.83 8.04 -9.65
CA TRP A 160 4.98 7.97 -8.20
C TRP A 160 5.97 6.91 -7.72
N ALA A 161 6.06 5.77 -8.40
CA ALA A 161 7.03 4.72 -8.07
C ALA A 161 8.48 5.22 -8.09
N GLY A 162 8.79 6.27 -8.87
CA GLY A 162 10.10 6.92 -8.87
C GLY A 162 10.47 7.66 -7.56
N HIS A 163 9.50 7.91 -6.68
CA HIS A 163 9.71 8.53 -5.37
C HIS A 163 10.02 7.48 -4.28
N ALA A 164 9.94 6.19 -4.60
CA ALA A 164 10.28 5.12 -3.65
C ALA A 164 11.78 5.19 -3.28
N PRO A 165 12.14 5.00 -1.99
CA PRO A 165 13.53 4.97 -1.56
C PRO A 165 14.30 3.84 -2.26
N THR A 166 15.49 4.16 -2.77
CA THR A 166 16.31 3.23 -3.55
C THR A 166 16.79 2.07 -2.67
N GLY A 167 16.56 0.83 -3.10
CA GLY A 167 16.92 -0.37 -2.34
C GLY A 167 15.81 -0.94 -1.45
N THR A 168 14.65 -0.29 -1.39
CA THR A 168 13.46 -0.79 -0.70
C THR A 168 12.49 -1.37 -1.72
N GLU A 169 12.57 -2.68 -1.95
CA GLU A 169 11.59 -3.35 -2.81
C GLU A 169 10.47 -3.91 -1.92
N PRO A 170 9.23 -3.38 -2.02
CA PRO A 170 8.15 -3.82 -1.16
C PRO A 170 7.82 -5.27 -1.50
N GLN A 171 8.07 -6.17 -0.54
CA GLN A 171 7.93 -7.59 -0.79
C GLN A 171 6.47 -7.93 -1.10
N ARG A 172 6.24 -8.61 -2.22
CA ARG A 172 4.93 -9.14 -2.53
C ARG A 172 4.61 -10.32 -1.60
N PRO A 173 3.36 -10.46 -1.15
CA PRO A 173 2.91 -11.69 -0.54
C PRO A 173 3.16 -12.87 -1.48
N LEU A 174 3.46 -14.03 -0.90
CA LEU A 174 3.59 -15.29 -1.63
C LEU A 174 2.23 -15.80 -2.17
N ARG A 175 1.13 -15.13 -1.85
CA ARG A 175 -0.25 -15.51 -2.20
C ARG A 175 -0.92 -14.40 -3.01
N PRO A 176 -1.81 -14.74 -3.96
CA PRO A 176 -2.59 -13.74 -4.68
C PRO A 176 -3.45 -12.91 -3.70
N PRO A 177 -3.78 -11.65 -4.05
CA PRO A 177 -4.65 -10.81 -3.24
C PRO A 177 -5.97 -11.54 -2.95
N VAL A 178 -6.53 -11.32 -1.76
CA VAL A 178 -7.81 -11.92 -1.37
C VAL A 178 -8.89 -11.41 -2.33
N GLN A 179 -9.34 -12.27 -3.24
CA GLN A 179 -10.49 -11.99 -4.08
C GLN A 179 -11.72 -11.90 -3.18
N PHE A 180 -12.15 -10.67 -2.85
CA PHE A 180 -13.48 -10.50 -2.29
C PHE A 180 -14.51 -10.79 -3.40
N PRO A 181 -15.53 -11.63 -3.13
CA PRO A 181 -16.54 -11.94 -4.12
C PRO A 181 -17.25 -10.65 -4.57
N PRO A 182 -17.59 -10.50 -5.86
CA PRO A 182 -18.21 -9.29 -6.42
C PRO A 182 -19.66 -9.03 -5.96
N HIS A 183 -20.11 -9.60 -4.84
CA HIS A 183 -21.50 -9.62 -4.40
C HIS A 183 -21.72 -8.95 -3.05
N LEU A 184 -21.32 -7.69 -2.93
CA LEU A 184 -21.89 -6.77 -1.93
C LEU A 184 -22.31 -5.46 -2.61
N GLY A 185 -22.95 -5.59 -3.77
CA GLY A 185 -23.94 -4.61 -4.20
C GLY A 185 -25.18 -4.81 -3.35
N GLY A 186 -25.28 -4.06 -2.24
CA GLY A 186 -26.47 -4.05 -1.41
C GLY A 186 -27.68 -3.78 -2.30
N LYS A 187 -28.67 -4.69 -2.27
CA LYS A 187 -30.01 -4.39 -2.74
C LYS A 187 -30.49 -3.18 -1.95
N VAL A 188 -30.75 -2.08 -2.65
CA VAL A 188 -31.63 -1.02 -2.16
C VAL A 188 -32.98 -1.68 -1.91
N PRO A 189 -33.55 -1.64 -0.70
CA PRO A 189 -34.93 -2.07 -0.52
C PRO A 189 -35.84 -1.07 -1.23
N ASP A 190 -36.68 -1.57 -2.12
CA ASP A 190 -37.80 -0.82 -2.68
C ASP A 190 -38.73 -0.38 -1.55
N PRO A 191 -39.14 0.90 -1.49
CA PRO A 191 -40.19 1.32 -0.59
C PRO A 191 -41.55 0.97 -1.20
N ASP A 192 -42.21 -0.04 -0.62
CA ASP A 192 -43.68 -0.12 -0.60
C ASP A 192 -44.24 0.90 0.42
#